data_AF-A0A9W9Z0F6-F1
#
_entry.id   AF-A0A9W9Z0F6-F1
#
_cell.length_a   1.000
_cell.length_b   1.000
_cell.length_c   1.000
_cell.angle_alpha   90.00
_cell.angle_beta   90.00
_cell.angle_gamma   90.00
#
_symmetry.space_group_name_H-M   'P 1'
#
loop_
_entity.id
_entity.type
_entity.pdbx_description
1 polymer ?
#
loop_
_entity_poly.entity_id
_entity_poly.type
_entity_poly.pdbx_seq_one_letter_code
_entity_poly.pdbx_strand_id
1 'polypeptide(L)' 'MKPGGIMCFNCRSDGYENEEYGYKAKFENLEKQKRWKLISNSDGDYYGANYPTGRGPLTSRVLVYKILPF' A
#
# COMPACT_ATOMS: atom_id res chain seq x y z
N MET A 1 12.62 13.14 0.17
CA MET A 1 12.94 12.15 -0.88
C MET A 1 13.19 12.88 -2.19
N LYS A 2 14.07 12.35 -3.05
CA LYS A 2 14.37 12.97 -4.34
C LYS A 2 13.21 12.76 -5.33
N PRO A 3 12.84 13.78 -6.13
CA PRO A 3 11.92 13.60 -7.24
C PRO A 3 12.34 12.43 -8.14
N GLY A 4 11.36 11.66 -8.62
CA GLY A 4 11.59 10.46 -9.41
C GLY A 4 11.85 9.19 -8.62
N GLY A 5 12.03 9.26 -7.29
CA GLY A 5 12.17 8.10 -6.43
C GLY A 5 10.93 7.19 -6.42
N ILE A 6 11.15 5.91 -6.13
CA ILE A 6 10.10 4.89 -6.02
C ILE A 6 9.91 4.52 -4.55
N MET A 7 8.66 4.43 -4.12
CA MET A 7 8.23 4.03 -2.80
C MET A 7 7.34 2.80 -2.92
N CYS A 8 7.66 1.72 -2.19
CA CYS A 8 6.88 0.48 -2.18
C CYS A 8 6.34 0.23 -0.78
N PHE A 9 5.04 0.00 -0.67
CA PHE A 9 4.36 -0.36 0.56
C PHE A 9 3.78 -1.75 0.43
N ASN A 10 3.89 -2.55 1.48
CA ASN A 10 3.13 -3.77 1.66
C ASN A 10 2.33 -3.61 2.96
N CYS A 11 1.01 -3.59 2.85
CA CYS A 11 0.10 -3.51 3.98
C CYS A 11 -0.87 -4.68 3.95
N ARG A 12 -1.45 -5.05 5.10
CA ARG A 12 -2.57 -5.99 5.10
C ARG A 12 -3.76 -5.34 4.41
N SER A 13 -4.44 -6.07 3.55
CA SER A 13 -5.57 -5.54 2.78
C SER A 13 -6.74 -5.14 3.69
N ASP A 14 -6.98 -5.89 4.77
CA ASP A 14 -8.00 -5.55 5.76
C ASP A 14 -7.67 -4.27 6.54
N GLY A 15 -6.40 -4.06 6.88
CA GLY A 15 -5.93 -2.81 7.47
C GLY A 15 -6.00 -1.64 6.49
N TYR A 16 -5.76 -1.87 5.20
CA TYR A 16 -5.85 -0.84 4.17
C TYR A 16 -7.29 -0.35 3.96
N GLU A 17 -8.25 -1.27 3.89
CA GLU A 17 -9.67 -0.94 3.68
C GLU A 17 -10.38 -0.51 4.96
N ASN A 18 -9.87 -0.86 6.14
CA ASN A 18 -10.46 -0.42 7.40
C ASN A 18 -10.18 1.08 7.63
N GLU A 19 -11.27 1.85 7.65
CA GLU A 19 -11.27 3.30 7.80
C GLU A 19 -10.67 3.78 9.13
N GLU A 20 -10.74 2.97 10.20
CA GLU A 20 -10.16 3.28 11.52
C GLU A 20 -8.64 3.47 11.44
N TYR A 21 -7.96 2.73 10.56
CA TYR A 21 -6.51 2.88 10.36
C TYR A 21 -6.15 4.06 9.44
N GLY A 22 -7.09 4.54 8.63
CA GLY A 22 -6.94 5.72 7.78
C GLY A 22 -5.87 5.61 6.68
N TYR A 23 -5.37 4.41 6.37
CA TYR A 23 -4.30 4.22 5.38
C TYR A 23 -4.74 4.67 3.99
N LYS A 24 -5.86 4.15 3.50
CA LYS A 24 -6.42 4.50 2.18
C LYS A 24 -6.57 6.01 2.00
N ALA A 25 -7.19 6.69 2.97
CA ALA A 25 -7.36 8.14 2.94
C ALA A 25 -6.03 8.90 2.86
N LYS A 26 -4.99 8.44 3.57
CA LYS A 26 -3.65 9.07 3.51
C LYS A 26 -3.00 8.90 2.14
N PHE A 27 -3.04 7.69 1.57
CA PHE A 27 -2.50 7.43 0.23
C PHE A 27 -3.23 8.26 -0.84
N GLU A 28 -4.56 8.28 -0.81
CA GLU A 28 -5.37 9.09 -1.73
C GLU A 28 -5.08 10.60 -1.59
N ASN A 29 -4.86 11.10 -0.37
CA ASN A 29 -4.52 12.50 -0.16
C ASN A 29 -3.14 12.85 -0.76
N LEU A 30 -2.15 11.97 -0.62
CA LEU A 30 -0.83 12.17 -1.22
C LEU A 30 -0.88 12.20 -2.77
N GLU A 31 -1.78 11.42 -3.36
CA GLU A 31 -2.09 11.48 -4.80
C GLU A 31 -2.80 12.78 -5.19
N LYS A 32 -3.83 13.19 -4.43
CA LYS A 32 -4.57 14.46 -4.66
C LYS A 32 -3.65 15.68 -4.59
N GLN A 33 -2.69 15.67 -3.67
CA GLN A 33 -1.68 16.73 -3.54
C GLN A 33 -0.63 16.71 -4.67
N LYS A 34 -0.73 15.78 -5.63
CA LYS A 34 0.24 15.58 -6.71
C LYS A 34 1.67 15.42 -6.19
N ARG A 35 1.84 14.92 -4.97
CA ARG A 35 3.15 14.62 -4.41
C ARG A 35 3.63 13.28 -4.93
N TRP A 36 2.74 12.28 -4.92
CA TRP A 36 3.05 10.93 -5.38
C TRP A 36 2.09 10.51 -6.49
N LYS A 37 2.57 9.67 -7.41
CA LYS A 37 1.80 9.03 -8.47
C LYS A 37 1.80 7.53 -8.26
N LEU A 38 0.63 6.92 -8.11
CA LEU A 38 0.49 5.47 -8.07
C LEU A 38 0.93 4.88 -9.42
N ILE A 39 1.82 3.89 -9.38
CA ILE A 39 2.33 3.16 -10.54
C ILE A 39 1.74 1.75 -10.57
N SER A 40 1.62 1.11 -9.41
CA SER A 40 1.09 -0.25 -9.29
C SER A 40 0.34 -0.42 -7.99
N ASN A 41 -0.78 -1.12 -8.07
CA ASN A 41 -1.57 -1.59 -6.95
C ASN A 41 -1.92 -3.04 -7.23
N SER A 42 -1.35 -3.96 -6.47
CA SER A 42 -1.56 -5.40 -6.65
C SER A 42 -1.79 -6.06 -5.31
N ASP A 43 -2.64 -7.07 -5.29
CA ASP A 43 -2.78 -7.93 -4.12
C ASP A 43 -1.67 -8.99 -4.09
N GLY A 44 -1.35 -9.49 -2.91
CA GLY A 44 -0.38 -10.56 -2.72
C GLY A 44 -0.63 -11.34 -1.43
N ASP A 45 0.04 -12.46 -1.23
CA ASP A 45 -0.12 -13.27 -0.03
C ASP A 45 0.67 -12.67 1.15
N TYR A 46 -0.02 -12.28 2.23
CA TYR A 46 0.62 -11.55 3.34
C TYR A 46 1.67 -12.40 4.08
N TYR A 47 1.42 -13.70 4.22
CA TYR A 47 2.36 -14.63 4.85
C TYR A 47 3.09 -15.54 3.84
N GLY A 48 2.70 -15.53 2.56
CA GLY A 48 3.20 -16.46 1.54
C GLY A 48 3.16 -17.92 2.03
N ALA A 49 4.27 -18.64 1.86
CA ALA A 49 4.42 -20.04 2.29
C ALA A 49 4.45 -20.23 3.82
N ASN A 50 4.60 -19.16 4.61
CA ASN A 50 4.72 -19.21 6.07
C ASN A 50 3.39 -18.94 6.78
N TYR A 51 2.27 -19.32 6.16
CA TYR A 51 0.94 -19.03 6.67
C TYR A 51 0.71 -19.72 8.04
N PRO A 52 0.42 -18.97 9.13
CA PRO A 52 0.20 -19.58 10.43
C PRO A 52 -1.09 -20.42 10.42
N THR A 53 -0.96 -21.70 10.78
CA THR A 53 -2.09 -22.63 10.88
C THR A 53 -3.11 -22.11 11.91
N GLY A 54 -4.37 -21.94 11.49
CA GLY A 54 -5.48 -21.55 12.37
C GLY A 54 -6.00 -20.12 12.22
N ARG A 55 -5.45 -19.31 11.30
CA ARG A 55 -6.07 -18.03 10.87
C ARG A 55 -6.69 -18.17 9.47
N GLY A 56 -7.67 -17.32 9.15
CA GLY A 56 -8.23 -17.23 7.80
C GLY A 56 -7.32 -16.43 6.86
N PRO A 57 -7.23 -16.77 5.55
CA PRO A 57 -6.21 -16.24 4.64
C PRO A 57 -6.12 -14.71 4.73
N LEU A 58 -4.93 -14.20 5.06
CA LEU A 58 -4.66 -12.77 5.11
C LEU A 58 -4.01 -12.36 3.79
N THR A 59 -4.67 -11.44 3.10
CA THR A 59 -4.16 -10.83 1.89
C THR A 59 -3.38 -9.56 2.22
N SER A 60 -2.38 -9.30 1.41
CA SER A 60 -1.60 -8.06 1.40
C SER A 60 -1.97 -7.25 0.18
N ARG A 61 -1.78 -5.95 0.29
CA ARG A 61 -1.82 -5.00 -0.81
C ARG A 61 -0.45 -4.38 -0.96
N VAL A 62 0.07 -4.45 -2.17
CA VAL A 62 1.34 -3.87 -2.58
C VAL A 62 1.06 -2.61 -3.39
N LEU A 63 1.52 -1.47 -2.87
CA LEU A 63 1.36 -0.17 -3.52
C LEU A 63 2.74 0.36 -3.92
N VAL A 64 2.89 0.74 -5.19
CA VAL A 64 4.11 1.32 -5.73
C VAL A 64 3.84 2.74 -6.19
N TYR A 65 4.58 3.69 -5.63
CA TYR A 65 4.44 5.11 -5.89
C TYR A 65 5.72 5.70 -6.49
N LYS A 66 5.56 6.61 -7.46
CA LYS A 66 6.62 7.51 -7.92
C LYS A 66 6.45 8.87 -7.27
N ILE A 67 7.54 9.42 -6.77
CA ILE A 67 7.56 10.76 -6.18
C ILE A 67 7.67 11.78 -7.30
N LEU A 68 6.74 12.72 -7.34
CA LEU A 68 6.70 13.79 -8.32
C LEU A 68 7.62 14.94 -7.88
N PRO A 69 8.17 15.71 -8.83
CA PRO A 69 8.84 16.97 -8.51
C PRO A 69 7.84 17.95 -7.89
N PHE A 70 8.29 18.68 -6.87
CA PHE A 70 7.54 19.72 -6.18
C PHE A 70 7.51 21.02 -6.98
#